data_AF-A0A2M8EMX0-F1
#
_entry.id   AF-A0A2M8EMX0-F1
#
_cell.length_a   1.000
_cell.length_b   1.000
_cell.length_c   1.000
_cell.angle_alpha   90.00
_cell.angle_beta   90.00
_cell.angle_gamma   90.00
#
_symmetry.space_group_name_H-M   'P 1'
#
loop_
_entity.id
_entity.type
_entity.pdbx_description
1 polymer ?
#
loop_
_entity_poly.entity_id
_entity_poly.type
_entity_poly.pdbx_seq_one_letter_code
_entity_poly.pdbx_strand_id
1 'polypeptide(L)'
;MTDHKPKYAGKIIGGVLIIIVVILARSLLKEKDEIVGLVDKDLAGTQNDADEVIDAQNYEYMNVNDWEFYDNALTDIQTLEQGQTIVYSAIRDPLHTNIVYFSSENDNEMDPDNETNVLTSIYRYDESDYSFERIWKGFYQSGSSVWNGVDPFMPALRIIGYENGSLILSITDASQAASLCFEPYLLGLDGAKEIVTMDLSDSYSGFNPYTPPRDIIEQAQNKENNCRQ
;
A
#
# COMPACT_ATOMS: atom_id res chain seq x y z
N MET A 1 -54.36 -40.53 -1.08
CA MET A 1 -53.74 -39.29 -0.57
C MET A 1 -52.80 -39.68 0.57
N THR A 2 -51.51 -39.78 0.29
CA THR A 2 -50.48 -40.02 1.30
C THR A 2 -49.43 -38.93 1.14
N ASP A 3 -49.54 -37.92 2.01
CA ASP A 3 -48.70 -36.73 2.04
C ASP A 3 -47.47 -37.02 2.91
N HIS A 4 -46.35 -37.37 2.27
CA HIS A 4 -45.08 -37.61 2.95
C HIS A 4 -44.25 -36.31 3.00
N LYS A 5 -44.40 -35.52 4.06
CA LYS A 5 -43.43 -34.46 4.38
C LYS A 5 -42.12 -35.08 4.88
N PRO A 6 -40.95 -34.67 4.35
CA PRO A 6 -39.68 -35.31 4.69
C PRO A 6 -39.21 -34.88 6.09
N LYS A 7 -39.01 -35.88 6.97
CA LYS A 7 -38.45 -35.77 8.34
C LYS A 7 -36.98 -35.29 8.39
N TYR A 8 -36.44 -34.74 7.31
CA TYR A 8 -35.02 -34.40 7.15
C TYR A 8 -34.72 -32.90 7.35
N ALA A 9 -35.71 -32.02 7.21
CA ALA A 9 -35.51 -30.57 7.37
C ALA A 9 -35.09 -30.18 8.80
N GLY A 10 -35.59 -30.88 9.83
CA GLY A 10 -35.25 -30.58 11.22
C GLY A 10 -33.81 -30.92 11.62
N LYS A 11 -33.16 -31.88 10.94
CA LYS A 11 -31.77 -32.27 11.24
C LYS A 11 -30.76 -31.31 10.62
N ILE A 12 -31.09 -30.72 9.47
CA ILE A 12 -30.22 -29.77 8.76
C ILE A 12 -30.19 -28.43 9.52
N ILE A 13 -31.34 -27.95 10.01
CA ILE A 13 -31.43 -26.70 10.78
C ILE A 13 -30.67 -26.82 12.12
N GLY A 14 -30.73 -27.98 12.78
CA GLY A 14 -29.98 -28.23 14.02
C GLY A 14 -28.46 -28.23 13.82
N GLY A 15 -27.97 -28.78 12.70
CA GLY A 15 -26.53 -28.77 12.38
C GLY A 15 -25.97 -27.38 12.12
N VAL A 16 -26.72 -26.53 11.41
CA VAL A 16 -26.31 -25.15 11.10
C VAL A 16 -26.22 -24.29 12.37
N LEU A 17 -27.17 -24.45 13.30
CA LEU A 17 -27.15 -23.72 14.58
C LEU A 17 -25.94 -24.07 15.45
N ILE A 18 -25.51 -25.33 15.47
CA ILE A 18 -24.33 -25.74 16.24
C ILE A 18 -23.06 -25.11 15.65
N ILE A 19 -22.94 -25.06 14.32
CA ILE A 19 -21.79 -24.44 13.64
C ILE A 19 -21.73 -22.94 13.95
N ILE A 20 -22.86 -22.22 13.91
CA ILE A 20 -22.91 -20.79 14.24
C ILE A 20 -22.51 -20.54 15.70
N VAL A 21 -22.96 -21.37 16.64
CA VAL A 21 -22.57 -21.25 18.07
C VAL A 21 -21.07 -21.51 18.27
N VAL A 22 -20.47 -22.47 17.55
CA VAL A 22 -19.02 -22.74 17.62
C VAL A 22 -18.20 -21.59 17.03
N ILE A 23 -18.65 -20.99 15.93
CA ILE A 23 -17.98 -19.82 15.32
C ILE A 23 -18.07 -18.60 16.27
N LEU A 24 -19.25 -18.32 16.83
CA LEU A 24 -19.45 -17.22 17.77
C LEU A 24 -18.65 -17.44 19.08
N ALA A 25 -18.59 -18.67 19.59
CA ALA A 25 -17.78 -19.00 20.76
C ALA A 25 -16.28 -18.85 20.48
N ARG A 26 -15.80 -19.17 19.27
CA ARG A 26 -14.40 -18.92 18.89
C ARG A 26 -14.08 -17.44 18.71
N SER A 27 -15.00 -16.63 18.16
CA SER A 27 -14.82 -15.18 18.07
C SER A 27 -14.74 -14.52 19.44
N LEU A 28 -15.57 -14.95 20.41
CA LEU A 28 -15.55 -14.40 21.77
C LEU A 28 -14.36 -14.86 22.62
N LEU A 29 -13.73 -15.99 22.27
CA LEU A 29 -12.53 -16.49 22.98
C LEU A 29 -11.21 -15.95 22.41
N LYS A 30 -11.22 -15.31 21.24
CA LYS A 30 -10.01 -14.74 20.62
C LYS A 30 -9.63 -13.34 21.12
N GLU A 31 -10.44 -12.72 21.98
CA GLU A 31 -10.19 -11.38 22.53
C GLU A 31 -9.39 -11.37 23.85
N LYS A 32 -8.87 -12.50 24.34
CA LYS A 32 -8.33 -12.53 25.71
C LYS A 32 -6.94 -13.08 25.99
N ASP A 33 -6.15 -13.50 25.03
CA ASP A 33 -4.77 -13.93 25.31
C ASP A 33 -3.82 -13.62 24.15
N GLU A 34 -3.19 -12.44 24.20
CA GLU A 34 -1.74 -12.21 23.95
C GLU A 34 -1.40 -10.70 24.05
N ILE A 35 -1.38 -10.18 25.28
CA ILE A 35 -0.51 -9.04 25.63
C ILE A 35 0.30 -9.47 26.84
N VAL A 36 1.41 -10.16 26.60
CA VAL A 36 2.45 -10.38 27.61
C VAL A 36 3.81 -10.31 26.93
N GLY A 37 4.50 -9.18 27.11
CA GLY A 37 5.96 -9.15 26.98
C GLY A 37 6.59 -7.81 26.62
N LEU A 38 6.94 -7.04 27.66
CA LEU A 38 7.97 -5.99 27.72
C LEU A 38 7.59 -4.57 27.26
N VAL A 39 7.07 -3.75 28.19
CA VAL A 39 7.85 -2.70 28.87
C VAL A 39 7.23 -2.48 30.25
N ASP A 40 7.99 -2.84 31.29
CA ASP A 40 7.73 -2.43 32.67
C ASP A 40 8.44 -1.09 32.89
N LYS A 41 7.69 0.00 32.97
CA LYS A 41 8.14 1.25 33.59
C LYS A 41 6.93 2.00 34.15
N ASP A 42 6.90 2.04 35.47
CA ASP A 42 6.17 2.96 36.33
C ASP A 42 5.68 4.23 35.63
N LEU A 43 4.37 4.50 35.76
CA LEU A 43 3.85 5.79 36.24
C LEU A 43 2.34 5.71 36.42
N ALA A 44 1.92 5.50 37.67
CA ALA A 44 0.61 5.90 38.13
C ALA A 44 0.50 7.42 38.08
N GLY A 45 -0.48 7.97 37.34
CA GLY A 45 -0.84 9.38 37.47
C GLY A 45 -1.46 10.04 36.26
N THR A 46 -2.79 10.16 36.30
CA THR A 46 -3.61 11.22 35.71
C THR A 46 -3.96 11.10 34.21
N GLN A 47 -5.25 10.85 33.97
CA GLN A 47 -5.93 11.07 32.69
C GLN A 47 -5.61 12.46 32.14
N ASN A 48 -5.05 12.49 30.94
CA ASN A 48 -5.39 13.47 29.92
C ASN A 48 -5.59 12.65 28.64
N ASP A 49 -6.83 12.59 28.17
CA ASP A 49 -7.18 12.17 26.81
C ASP A 49 -6.61 13.20 25.82
N ALA A 50 -5.30 13.13 25.59
CA ALA A 50 -4.70 13.64 24.38
C ALA A 50 -4.60 12.44 23.45
N ASP A 51 -5.28 12.52 22.29
CA ASP A 51 -5.18 11.54 21.21
C ASP A 51 -3.72 11.09 21.07
N GLU A 52 -3.44 9.85 21.43
CA GLU A 52 -2.14 9.25 21.23
C GLU A 52 -1.96 9.12 19.71
N VAL A 53 -1.31 10.12 19.12
CA VAL A 53 -0.86 10.06 17.73
C VAL A 53 0.15 8.92 17.68
N ILE A 54 -0.31 7.74 17.30
CA ILE A 54 0.58 6.62 17.02
C ILE A 54 1.42 7.07 15.82
N ASP A 55 2.69 7.40 16.08
CA ASP A 55 3.66 7.76 15.05
C ASP A 55 3.94 6.49 14.23
N ALA A 56 3.20 6.36 13.14
CA ALA A 56 3.13 5.14 12.33
C ALA A 56 4.03 5.33 11.11
N GLN A 57 5.17 4.65 11.10
CA GLN A 57 6.19 4.84 10.07
C GLN A 57 6.67 3.50 9.51
N ASN A 58 6.88 3.47 8.20
CA ASN A 58 7.59 2.39 7.52
C ASN A 58 8.32 2.98 6.31
N TYR A 59 9.66 2.93 6.32
CA TYR A 59 10.48 3.37 5.17
C TYR A 59 11.07 2.17 4.40
N GLU A 60 10.76 0.95 4.83
CA GLU A 60 11.15 -0.29 4.17
C GLU A 60 10.08 -0.69 3.15
N TYR A 61 10.39 -0.47 1.88
CA TYR A 61 9.59 -0.92 0.75
C TYR A 61 10.14 -2.24 0.20
N MET A 62 9.25 -3.08 -0.30
CA MET A 62 9.59 -4.35 -0.92
C MET A 62 9.61 -4.23 -2.43
N ASN A 63 10.50 -4.99 -3.09
CA ASN A 63 10.40 -5.20 -4.52
C ASN A 63 9.10 -5.97 -4.78
N VAL A 64 8.29 -5.51 -5.74
CA VAL A 64 7.01 -6.14 -6.07
C VAL A 64 7.17 -7.60 -6.51
N ASN A 65 8.31 -7.96 -7.11
CA ASN A 65 8.58 -9.34 -7.52
C ASN A 65 8.92 -10.27 -6.35
N ASP A 66 9.29 -9.72 -5.19
CA ASP A 66 9.56 -10.49 -3.97
C ASP A 66 8.31 -10.60 -3.08
N TRP A 67 7.21 -9.93 -3.45
CA TRP A 67 5.95 -9.96 -2.73
C TRP A 67 5.17 -11.23 -3.04
N GLU A 68 4.93 -12.06 -2.02
CA GLU A 68 4.26 -13.38 -2.17
C GLU A 68 2.88 -13.30 -2.85
N PHE A 69 2.16 -12.18 -2.69
CA PHE A 69 0.82 -11.99 -3.25
C PHE A 69 0.79 -11.28 -4.61
N TYR A 70 1.95 -11.01 -5.21
CA TYR A 70 2.07 -10.29 -6.47
C TYR A 70 1.18 -10.85 -7.59
N ASP A 71 1.22 -12.16 -7.83
CA ASP A 71 0.46 -12.79 -8.93
C ASP A 71 -1.06 -12.69 -8.72
N ASN A 72 -1.50 -12.79 -7.46
CA ASN A 72 -2.92 -12.63 -7.11
C ASN A 72 -3.34 -11.18 -7.34
N ALA A 73 -2.61 -10.23 -6.75
CA ALA A 73 -2.90 -8.80 -6.90
C ALA A 73 -2.87 -8.34 -8.36
N LEU A 74 -1.92 -8.84 -9.16
CA LEU A 74 -1.83 -8.55 -10.59
C LEU A 74 -3.08 -9.07 -11.33
N THR A 75 -3.50 -10.30 -11.04
CA THR A 75 -4.72 -10.87 -11.62
C THR A 75 -5.94 -10.04 -11.24
N ASP A 76 -6.03 -9.63 -9.97
CA ASP A 76 -7.13 -8.85 -9.43
C ASP A 76 -7.25 -7.49 -10.11
N ILE A 77 -6.17 -6.70 -10.20
CA ILE A 77 -6.24 -5.39 -10.87
C ILE A 77 -6.53 -5.51 -12.37
N GLN A 78 -6.09 -6.60 -13.01
CA GLN A 78 -6.39 -6.86 -14.43
C GLN A 78 -7.87 -7.20 -14.67
N THR A 79 -8.63 -7.54 -13.63
CA THR A 79 -10.11 -7.65 -13.74
C THR A 79 -10.78 -6.30 -13.96
N LEU A 80 -10.17 -5.21 -13.50
CA LEU A 80 -10.70 -3.86 -13.70
C LEU A 80 -10.37 -3.31 -15.08
N GLU A 81 -9.15 -3.58 -15.56
CA GLU A 81 -8.63 -3.02 -16.80
C GLU A 81 -7.51 -3.92 -17.34
N GLN A 82 -7.65 -4.41 -18.56
CA GLN A 82 -6.63 -5.26 -19.16
C GLN A 82 -5.37 -4.43 -19.47
N GLY A 83 -4.19 -5.02 -19.22
CA GLY A 83 -2.91 -4.38 -19.49
C GLY A 83 -2.25 -3.73 -18.29
N GLN A 84 -2.94 -3.66 -17.15
CA GLN A 84 -2.31 -3.18 -15.93
C GLN A 84 -1.18 -4.10 -15.47
N THR A 85 -0.08 -3.48 -15.04
CA THR A 85 1.07 -4.13 -14.42
C THR A 85 1.37 -3.48 -13.08
N ILE A 86 1.74 -4.28 -12.08
CA ILE A 86 2.23 -3.76 -10.79
C ILE A 86 3.70 -3.42 -10.96
N VAL A 87 4.10 -2.23 -10.52
CA VAL A 87 5.43 -1.69 -10.84
C VAL A 87 6.24 -1.32 -9.59
N TYR A 88 7.56 -1.48 -9.72
CA TYR A 88 8.62 -1.00 -8.84
C TYR A 88 8.62 -1.53 -7.40
N SER A 89 7.70 -1.09 -6.57
CA SER A 89 7.73 -1.33 -5.13
C SER A 89 6.34 -1.33 -4.50
N ALA A 90 6.24 -2.05 -3.39
CA ALA A 90 5.07 -2.07 -2.52
C ALA A 90 5.47 -1.74 -1.09
N ILE A 91 4.52 -1.28 -0.29
CA ILE A 91 4.75 -1.03 1.13
C ILE A 91 3.63 -1.54 2.01
N ARG A 92 4.01 -2.09 3.15
CA ARG A 92 3.09 -2.60 4.16
C ARG A 92 2.70 -1.49 5.13
N ASP A 93 1.40 -1.42 5.45
CA ASP A 93 0.89 -0.55 6.50
C ASP A 93 1.49 -0.99 7.86
N PRO A 94 2.20 -0.11 8.59
CA PRO A 94 2.77 -0.46 9.89
C PRO A 94 1.71 -0.70 10.98
N LEU A 95 0.48 -0.19 10.81
CA LEU A 95 -0.64 -0.39 11.73
C LEU A 95 -1.47 -1.63 11.40
N HIS A 96 -1.50 -2.02 10.12
CA HIS A 96 -2.28 -3.14 9.64
C HIS A 96 -1.42 -4.06 8.77
N THR A 97 -0.77 -5.05 9.39
CA THR A 97 0.23 -5.87 8.72
C THR A 97 -0.31 -6.71 7.55
N ASN A 98 -1.62 -6.82 7.33
CA ASN A 98 -2.23 -7.47 6.17
C ASN A 98 -2.48 -6.49 5.01
N ILE A 99 -2.30 -5.18 5.21
CA ILE A 99 -2.54 -4.16 4.19
C ILE A 99 -1.23 -3.80 3.50
N VAL A 100 -1.25 -3.88 2.18
CA VAL A 100 -0.15 -3.49 1.30
C VAL A 100 -0.63 -2.46 0.29
N TYR A 101 0.19 -1.45 0.05
CA TYR A 101 -0.01 -0.47 -1.00
C TYR A 101 0.99 -0.69 -2.11
N PHE A 102 0.54 -0.60 -3.36
CA PHE A 102 1.42 -0.70 -4.55
C PHE A 102 0.94 0.23 -5.65
N SER A 103 1.85 0.63 -6.54
CA SER A 103 1.53 1.36 -7.76
C SER A 103 1.40 0.43 -8.95
N SER A 104 0.58 0.83 -9.92
CA SER A 104 0.42 0.15 -11.19
C SER A 104 0.53 1.13 -12.36
N GLU A 105 0.87 0.60 -13.52
CA GLU A 105 0.85 1.31 -14.81
C GLU A 105 -0.04 0.55 -15.80
N ASN A 106 -0.66 1.27 -16.74
CA ASN A 106 -1.31 0.65 -17.90
C ASN A 106 -0.77 1.26 -19.20
N ASP A 107 -0.01 0.44 -19.93
CA ASP A 107 0.61 0.82 -21.21
C ASP A 107 -0.37 0.76 -22.39
N ASN A 108 -1.54 0.13 -22.21
CA ASN A 108 -2.55 -0.02 -23.27
C ASN A 108 -3.54 1.13 -23.35
N GLU A 109 -3.67 1.95 -22.30
CA GLU A 109 -4.48 3.17 -22.34
C GLU A 109 -3.62 4.33 -22.84
N MET A 110 -3.48 4.44 -24.16
CA MET A 110 -2.97 5.65 -24.80
C MET A 110 -4.14 6.62 -25.02
N ASP A 111 -4.01 7.87 -24.57
CA ASP A 111 -4.95 8.93 -24.88
C ASP A 111 -4.98 9.16 -26.41
N PRO A 112 -6.14 9.03 -27.09
CA PRO A 112 -6.23 9.22 -28.54
C PRO A 112 -5.89 10.65 -29.00
N ASP A 113 -5.91 11.63 -28.09
CA ASP A 113 -5.56 13.02 -28.36
C ASP A 113 -4.10 13.35 -27.97
N ASN A 114 -3.37 12.43 -27.30
CA ASN A 114 -1.99 12.63 -26.88
C ASN A 114 -1.24 11.29 -26.70
N GLU A 115 -0.31 10.98 -27.61
CA GLU A 115 0.39 9.68 -27.74
C GLU A 115 1.27 9.26 -26.54
N THR A 116 1.21 9.94 -25.39
CA THR A 116 2.22 9.85 -24.31
C THR A 116 1.68 9.95 -22.88
N ASN A 117 0.53 9.34 -22.60
CA ASN A 117 -0.01 9.31 -21.24
C ASN A 117 -0.08 7.87 -20.72
N VAL A 118 0.91 7.44 -19.94
CA VAL A 118 0.80 6.19 -19.14
C VAL A 118 -0.21 6.45 -18.02
N LEU A 119 -1.22 5.60 -17.92
CA LEU A 119 -2.12 5.64 -16.78
C LEU A 119 -1.42 5.05 -15.57
N THR A 120 -1.37 5.81 -14.48
CA THR A 120 -0.83 5.33 -13.20
C THR A 120 -1.95 5.23 -12.17
N SER A 121 -1.92 4.17 -11.35
CA SER A 121 -2.86 3.99 -10.25
C SER A 121 -2.13 3.58 -8.97
N ILE A 122 -2.71 3.87 -7.82
CA ILE A 122 -2.27 3.34 -6.51
C ILE A 122 -3.41 2.50 -5.95
N TYR A 123 -3.05 1.33 -5.46
CA TYR A 123 -3.97 0.37 -4.87
C TYR A 123 -3.66 0.13 -3.40
N ARG A 124 -4.72 -0.15 -2.64
CA ARG A 124 -4.69 -0.81 -1.33
C ARG A 124 -5.11 -2.26 -1.53
N TYR A 125 -4.35 -3.19 -0.98
CA TYR A 125 -4.59 -4.63 -1.07
C TYR A 125 -4.60 -5.24 0.33
N ASP A 126 -5.62 -6.05 0.62
CA ASP A 126 -5.73 -6.81 1.85
C ASP A 126 -5.33 -8.26 1.59
N GLU A 127 -4.18 -8.66 2.12
CA GLU A 127 -3.64 -10.02 1.96
C GLU A 127 -4.46 -11.09 2.67
N SER A 128 -5.35 -10.72 3.61
CA SER A 128 -6.14 -11.68 4.38
C SER A 128 -7.32 -12.25 3.61
N ASP A 129 -7.91 -11.44 2.71
CA ASP A 129 -9.10 -11.81 1.93
C ASP A 129 -8.98 -11.51 0.44
N TYR A 130 -7.83 -11.01 -0.01
CA TYR A 130 -7.53 -10.61 -1.39
C TYR A 130 -8.42 -9.48 -1.90
N SER A 131 -9.05 -8.71 -1.00
CA SER A 131 -9.79 -7.52 -1.40
C SER A 131 -8.82 -6.41 -1.81
N PHE A 132 -9.23 -5.62 -2.80
CA PHE A 132 -8.42 -4.54 -3.32
C PHE A 132 -9.26 -3.32 -3.67
N GLU A 133 -8.66 -2.15 -3.53
CA GLU A 133 -9.27 -0.85 -3.79
C GLU A 133 -8.30 0.04 -4.55
N ARG A 134 -8.78 0.66 -5.64
CA ARG A 134 -8.02 1.71 -6.34
C ARG A 134 -8.21 3.02 -5.60
N ILE A 135 -7.23 3.39 -4.77
CA ILE A 135 -7.31 4.59 -3.93
C ILE A 135 -6.90 5.86 -4.67
N TRP A 136 -6.15 5.72 -5.78
CA TRP A 136 -5.80 6.85 -6.65
C TRP A 136 -5.68 6.40 -8.11
N LYS A 137 -6.11 7.26 -9.04
CA LYS A 137 -5.97 7.08 -10.49
C LYS A 137 -5.60 8.42 -11.10
N GLY A 138 -4.55 8.46 -11.90
CA GLY A 138 -4.14 9.65 -12.63
C GLY A 138 -3.42 9.31 -13.93
N PHE A 139 -3.61 10.14 -14.93
CA PHE A 139 -2.78 10.09 -16.13
C PHE A 139 -1.53 10.93 -15.89
N TYR A 140 -0.40 10.51 -16.44
CA TYR A 140 0.65 11.47 -16.73
C TYR A 140 0.04 12.61 -17.56
N GLN A 141 0.28 13.86 -17.16
CA GLN A 141 -0.11 15.03 -17.94
C GLN A 141 1.05 16.01 -17.96
N SER A 142 1.57 16.27 -19.17
CA SER A 142 2.58 17.30 -19.38
C SER A 142 2.10 18.64 -18.80
N GLY A 143 2.90 19.23 -17.92
CA GLY A 143 2.59 20.52 -17.26
C GLY A 143 1.91 20.42 -15.89
N SER A 144 1.55 19.22 -15.42
CA SER A 144 1.27 19.01 -14.00
C SER A 144 2.53 19.33 -13.18
N SER A 145 2.39 20.12 -12.12
CA SER A 145 3.52 20.49 -11.25
C SER A 145 4.22 19.27 -10.68
N VAL A 146 3.46 18.22 -10.40
CA VAL A 146 3.95 16.98 -9.79
C VAL A 146 4.79 16.12 -10.75
N TRP A 147 4.59 16.28 -12.06
CA TRP A 147 5.33 15.57 -13.11
C TRP A 147 6.37 16.47 -13.79
N ASN A 148 6.65 17.65 -13.22
CA ASN A 148 7.56 18.61 -13.83
C ASN A 148 8.99 18.04 -13.89
N GLY A 149 9.60 18.06 -15.08
CA GLY A 149 10.93 17.49 -15.29
C GLY A 149 10.97 15.96 -15.38
N VAL A 150 9.81 15.29 -15.46
CA VAL A 150 9.69 13.85 -15.71
C VAL A 150 9.45 13.58 -17.19
N ASP A 151 10.18 12.61 -17.75
CA ASP A 151 10.05 12.13 -19.12
C ASP A 151 8.63 11.61 -19.36
N PRO A 152 7.85 12.24 -20.27
CA PRO A 152 6.48 11.83 -20.57
C PRO A 152 6.36 10.42 -21.13
N PHE A 153 7.44 9.89 -21.73
CA PHE A 153 7.42 8.57 -22.35
C PHE A 153 7.64 7.45 -21.33
N MET A 154 8.20 7.76 -20.17
CA MET A 154 8.57 6.78 -19.15
C MET A 154 8.43 7.35 -17.73
N PRO A 155 7.24 7.80 -17.32
CA PRO A 155 7.01 8.20 -15.94
C PRO A 155 7.11 6.98 -15.03
N ALA A 156 7.67 7.16 -13.83
CA ALA A 156 7.74 6.14 -12.79
C ALA A 156 7.24 6.70 -11.46
N LEU A 157 6.11 6.17 -10.99
CA LEU A 157 5.55 6.44 -9.66
C LEU A 157 5.85 5.25 -8.74
N ARG A 158 6.66 5.47 -7.71
CA ARG A 158 7.04 4.41 -6.76
C ARG A 158 6.54 4.74 -5.38
N ILE A 159 6.02 3.73 -4.68
CA ILE A 159 5.72 3.84 -3.26
C ILE A 159 6.97 3.43 -2.48
N ILE A 160 7.53 4.37 -1.73
CA ILE A 160 8.82 4.18 -1.07
C ILE A 160 8.70 4.21 0.45
N GLY A 161 7.60 4.75 0.99
CA GLY A 161 7.43 4.90 2.42
C GLY A 161 5.97 5.08 2.85
N TYR A 162 5.76 5.01 4.15
CA TYR A 162 4.52 5.30 4.85
C TYR A 162 4.89 6.13 6.07
N GLU A 163 4.18 7.22 6.29
CA GLU A 163 4.32 8.05 7.49
C GLU A 163 2.97 8.67 7.85
N ASN A 164 2.50 8.39 9.07
CA ASN A 164 1.38 9.09 9.70
C ASN A 164 0.12 9.19 8.82
N GLY A 165 -0.33 8.05 8.28
CA GLY A 165 -1.51 8.00 7.42
C GLY A 165 -1.28 8.47 5.98
N SER A 166 -0.03 8.72 5.59
CA SER A 166 0.32 9.11 4.22
C SER A 166 1.27 8.10 3.58
N LEU A 167 1.13 7.92 2.27
CA LEU A 167 2.13 7.22 1.46
C LEU A 167 3.19 8.20 0.99
N ILE A 168 4.46 7.82 1.10
CA ILE A 168 5.60 8.55 0.55
C ILE A 168 5.91 7.96 -0.82
N LEU A 169 5.96 8.83 -1.83
CA LEU A 169 6.07 8.47 -3.23
C LEU A 169 7.29 9.14 -3.85
N SER A 170 8.02 8.44 -4.71
CA SER A 170 9.00 9.06 -5.60
C SER A 170 8.45 9.15 -7.01
N ILE A 171 8.63 10.30 -7.65
CA ILE A 171 8.21 10.54 -9.02
C ILE A 171 9.45 10.83 -9.87
N THR A 172 9.73 9.95 -10.82
CA THR A 172 10.98 9.95 -11.60
C THR A 172 10.78 9.46 -13.03
N ASP A 173 11.86 9.50 -13.82
CA ASP A 173 11.93 8.81 -15.10
C ASP A 173 12.30 7.34 -14.86
N ALA A 174 11.64 6.41 -15.53
CA ALA A 174 11.91 4.97 -15.36
C ALA A 174 13.40 4.61 -15.64
N SER A 175 14.08 5.39 -16.49
CA SER A 175 15.50 5.21 -16.82
C SER A 175 16.45 5.43 -15.64
N GLN A 176 16.17 6.40 -14.76
CA GLN A 176 16.95 6.62 -13.52
C GLN A 176 16.69 5.51 -12.52
N ALA A 177 15.46 5.04 -12.53
CA ALA A 177 14.93 4.06 -11.62
C ALA A 177 15.38 2.61 -11.96
N ALA A 178 16.14 2.45 -13.05
CA ALA A 178 16.69 1.18 -13.53
C ALA A 178 18.09 0.83 -12.97
N SER A 179 18.75 1.75 -12.26
CA SER A 179 20.03 1.43 -11.61
C SER A 179 19.81 0.48 -10.43
N LEU A 180 20.62 -0.57 -10.33
CA LEU A 180 20.55 -1.56 -9.23
C LEU A 180 20.85 -0.94 -7.86
N CYS A 181 21.56 0.19 -7.82
CA CYS A 181 21.91 0.90 -6.60
C CYS A 181 21.09 2.18 -6.40
N PHE A 182 20.03 2.38 -7.18
CA PHE A 182 19.19 3.55 -7.07
C PHE A 182 18.47 3.60 -5.72
N GLU A 183 18.70 4.67 -4.96
CA GLU A 183 18.00 4.93 -3.70
C GLU A 183 17.05 6.14 -3.86
N PRO A 184 15.72 5.91 -3.87
CA PRO A 184 14.75 6.96 -4.16
C PRO A 184 14.71 8.06 -3.08
N TYR A 185 15.12 7.74 -1.84
CA TYR A 185 15.24 8.74 -0.77
C TYR A 185 16.34 9.78 -0.98
N LEU A 186 17.23 9.57 -1.96
CA LEU A 186 18.27 10.53 -2.34
C LEU A 186 17.81 11.50 -3.43
N LEU A 187 16.59 11.31 -3.95
CA LEU A 187 15.99 12.25 -4.88
C LEU A 187 15.73 13.59 -4.20
N GLY A 188 15.81 14.68 -4.98
CA GLY A 188 15.47 16.01 -4.50
C GLY A 188 16.53 16.70 -3.64
N LEU A 189 17.61 16.02 -3.24
CA LEU A 189 18.73 16.64 -2.52
C LEU A 189 19.42 17.74 -3.34
N ASP A 190 19.37 17.65 -4.67
CA ASP A 190 19.89 18.66 -5.61
C ASP A 190 18.79 19.59 -6.20
N GLY A 191 17.57 19.54 -5.66
CA GLY A 191 16.49 20.52 -5.95
C GLY A 191 15.69 20.32 -7.24
N ALA A 192 15.74 19.15 -7.89
CA ALA A 192 15.12 18.94 -9.21
C ALA A 192 14.05 17.84 -9.32
N LYS A 193 13.81 17.02 -8.29
CA LYS A 193 12.86 15.88 -8.36
C LYS A 193 12.14 15.67 -7.04
N GLU A 194 10.85 15.35 -7.11
CA GLU A 194 9.94 15.43 -5.97
C GLU A 194 9.72 14.05 -5.36
N ILE A 195 10.16 13.90 -4.10
CA ILE A 195 9.51 12.97 -3.19
C ILE A 195 8.27 13.71 -2.67
N VAL A 196 7.14 13.04 -2.69
CA VAL A 196 5.86 13.59 -2.28
C VAL A 196 5.14 12.67 -1.31
N THR A 197 4.14 13.19 -0.62
CA THR A 197 3.18 12.40 0.15
C THR A 197 1.79 12.45 -0.44
N MET A 198 1.03 11.37 -0.26
CA MET A 198 -0.40 11.28 -0.52
C MET A 198 -1.11 10.89 0.78
N ASP A 199 -2.04 11.72 1.25
CA ASP A 199 -2.85 11.45 2.43
C ASP A 199 -3.87 10.33 2.12
N LEU A 200 -3.87 9.26 2.92
CA LEU A 200 -4.80 8.14 2.73
C LEU A 200 -6.22 8.45 3.20
N SER A 201 -6.41 9.47 4.03
CA SER A 201 -7.74 9.92 4.46
C SER A 201 -8.45 10.76 3.39
N ASP A 202 -7.68 11.38 2.49
CA ASP A 202 -8.17 12.09 1.31
C ASP A 202 -7.17 11.95 0.14
N SER A 203 -7.16 10.78 -0.48
CA SER A 203 -6.24 10.47 -1.59
C SER A 203 -6.46 11.31 -2.85
N TYR A 204 -7.59 12.01 -2.96
CA TYR A 204 -7.92 12.90 -4.08
C TYR A 204 -7.46 14.35 -3.86
N SER A 205 -6.97 14.69 -2.66
CA SER A 205 -6.41 16.01 -2.36
C SER A 205 -5.14 16.33 -3.16
N GLY A 206 -4.52 15.30 -3.76
CA GLY A 206 -3.32 15.41 -4.56
C GLY A 206 -2.06 15.06 -3.77
N PHE A 207 -0.92 15.56 -4.26
CA PHE A 207 0.40 15.25 -3.71
C PHE A 207 1.02 16.48 -3.06
N ASN A 208 1.67 16.27 -1.91
CA ASN A 208 2.37 17.33 -1.19
C ASN A 208 3.88 17.06 -1.20
N PRO A 209 4.75 18.07 -1.38
CA PRO A 209 6.19 17.88 -1.30
C PRO A 209 6.60 17.28 0.05
N TYR A 210 7.53 16.33 0.01
CA TYR A 210 8.02 15.64 1.19
C TYR A 210 9.55 15.71 1.27
N THR A 211 10.06 15.99 2.47
CA THR A 211 11.49 15.94 2.76
C THR A 211 11.73 14.80 3.75
N PRO A 212 12.43 13.73 3.34
CA PRO A 212 12.72 12.63 4.23
C PRO A 212 13.53 13.09 5.46
N PRO A 213 13.32 12.46 6.63
CA PRO A 213 14.15 12.67 7.80
C PRO A 213 15.64 12.40 7.50
N ARG A 214 16.51 13.09 8.23
CA ARG A 214 17.96 13.04 8.00
C ARG A 214 18.54 11.64 8.16
N ASP A 215 18.08 10.89 9.14
CA ASP A 215 18.51 9.51 9.39
C ASP A 215 18.11 8.58 8.24
N ILE A 216 16.95 8.78 7.61
CA ILE A 216 16.54 8.04 6.41
C ILE A 216 17.44 8.38 5.22
N ILE A 217 17.81 9.66 5.06
CA ILE A 217 18.78 10.09 4.04
C ILE A 217 20.14 9.44 4.27
N GLU A 218 20.65 9.45 5.51
CA GLU A 218 21.94 8.84 5.86
C GLU A 218 21.93 7.31 5.61
N GLN A 219 20.83 6.62 5.92
CA GLN A 219 20.66 5.20 5.62
C GLN A 219 20.67 4.94 4.11
N ALA A 220 19.94 5.72 3.33
CA ALA A 220 19.91 5.62 1.87
C ALA A 220 21.29 5.87 1.25
N GLN A 221 22.05 6.87 1.73
CA GLN A 221 23.43 7.11 1.28
C GLN A 221 24.34 5.92 1.55
N ASN A 222 24.25 5.34 2.74
CA ASN A 222 25.03 4.15 3.10
C ASN A 222 24.67 2.95 2.22
N LYS A 223 23.38 2.74 1.94
CA LYS A 223 22.91 1.65 1.08
C LYS A 223 23.39 1.80 -0.36
N GLU A 224 23.27 2.99 -0.95
CA GLU A 224 23.79 3.27 -2.29
C GLU A 224 25.32 3.07 -2.36
N ASN A 225 26.07 3.60 -1.38
CA ASN A 225 27.53 3.47 -1.34
C ASN A 225 28.01 2.02 -1.21
N ASN A 226 27.31 1.21 -0.42
CA ASN A 226 27.63 -0.21 -0.25
C ASN A 226 27.29 -1.02 -1.51
N CYS A 227 26.23 -0.64 -2.24
CA CYS A 227 25.86 -1.31 -3.49
C CYS A 227 26.86 -1.04 -4.63
N ARG A 228 27.51 0.14 -4.64
CA ARG A 228 28.47 0.54 -5.68
C ARG A 228 29.89 -0.02 -5.51
N GLN A 229 30.20 -0.66 -4.37
CA GLN A 229 31.52 -1.24 -4.06
C GLN A 229 31.64 -2.68 -4.54
#